data_AF-A0A9X4E884-F1
#
_entry.id   AF-A0A9X4E884-F1
#
_cell.length_a   1.000
_cell.length_b   1.000
_cell.length_c   1.000
_cell.angle_alpha   90.00
_cell.angle_beta   90.00
_cell.angle_gamma   90.00
#
_symmetry.space_group_name_H-M   'P 1'
#
loop_
_entity.id
_entity.type
_entity.pdbx_description
1 polymer ?
#
loop_
_entity_poly.entity_id
_entity_poly.type
_entity_poly.pdbx_seq_one_letter_code
_entity_poly.pdbx_strand_id
1 'polypeptide(L)' 'MPHLKAQATIHFPNIAKYFDTLIHSFSAHNMELQADGDGHAITSSFGAARMRARPAALDLFVEASDADRLQPPEA' A
#
# COMPACT_ATOMS: atom_id res chain seq x y z
N MET A 1 -14.98 15.88 -1.77
CA MET A 1 -15.40 14.72 -0.97
C MET A 1 -14.26 14.37 -0.04
N PRO A 2 -14.50 13.97 1.22
CA PRO A 2 -13.41 13.77 2.17
C PRO A 2 -12.56 12.57 1.73
N HIS A 3 -11.28 12.83 1.48
CA HIS A 3 -10.31 11.78 1.22
C HIS A 3 -9.89 11.18 2.56
N LEU A 4 -10.21 9.91 2.78
CA LEU A 4 -9.83 9.21 4.00
C LEU A 4 -8.39 8.75 3.85
N LYS A 5 -7.57 9.14 4.82
CA LYS A 5 -6.15 8.80 4.84
C LYS A 5 -5.90 7.85 5.99
N ALA A 6 -5.37 6.68 5.68
CA ALA A 6 -4.86 5.73 6.67
C ALA A 6 -3.35 5.57 6.46
N GLN A 7 -2.63 5.43 7.58
CA GLN A 7 -1.21 5.13 7.56
C GLN A 7 -0.93 3.99 8.52
N ALA A 8 -0.15 3.02 8.06
CA ALA A 8 0.36 1.93 8.88
C ALA A 8 1.87 1.79 8.65
N THR A 9 2.60 1.50 9.72
CA THR A 9 4.00 1.10 9.65
C THR A 9 4.10 -0.31 10.19
N ILE A 10 4.56 -1.23 9.33
CA ILE A 10 4.73 -2.64 9.67
C ILE A 10 6.23 -2.87 9.91
N HIS A 11 6.58 -3.39 11.09
CA HIS A 11 7.96 -3.76 11.39
C HIS A 11 8.33 -5.00 10.56
N PHE A 12 9.32 -4.86 9.67
CA PHE A 12 9.72 -5.90 8.73
C PHE A 12 11.25 -5.86 8.55
N PRO A 13 12.01 -6.62 9.35
CA PRO A 13 13.48 -6.52 9.43
C PRO A 13 14.22 -6.66 8.10
N ASN A 14 13.72 -7.52 7.20
CA ASN A 14 14.36 -7.84 5.92
C ASN A 14 13.52 -7.42 4.70
N ILE A 15 12.73 -6.34 4.82
CA ILE A 15 11.79 -5.93 3.76
C ILE A 15 12.46 -5.78 2.40
N ALA A 16 13.71 -5.30 2.33
CA ALA A 16 14.46 -5.14 1.09
C ALA A 16 14.58 -6.44 0.28
N LYS A 17 14.66 -7.60 0.94
CA LYS A 17 14.74 -8.91 0.27
C LYS A 17 13.39 -9.36 -0.31
N TYR A 18 12.29 -8.90 0.28
CA TYR A 18 10.93 -9.33 -0.06
C TYR A 18 10.14 -8.26 -0.81
N PHE A 19 10.72 -7.07 -1.00
CA PHE A 19 9.99 -5.93 -1.54
C PHE A 19 9.54 -6.20 -2.98
N ASP A 20 10.41 -6.74 -3.84
CA ASP A 20 10.03 -7.15 -5.20
C ASP A 20 8.92 -8.21 -5.19
N THR A 21 8.97 -9.17 -4.27
CA THR A 21 7.91 -10.19 -4.13
C THR A 21 6.57 -9.57 -3.73
N LEU A 22 6.58 -8.59 -2.83
CA LEU A 22 5.37 -7.85 -2.45
C LEU A 22 4.81 -7.07 -3.64
N ILE A 23 5.66 -6.36 -4.38
CA ILE A 23 5.27 -5.65 -5.62
C ILE A 23 4.61 -6.62 -6.60
N HIS A 24 5.24 -7.77 -6.87
CA HIS A 24 4.68 -8.80 -7.73
C HIS A 24 3.33 -9.33 -7.22
N SER A 25 3.19 -9.55 -5.91
CA SER A 25 1.93 -9.98 -5.31
C SER A 25 0.83 -8.94 -5.49
N PHE A 26 1.12 -7.64 -5.32
CA PHE A 26 0.14 -6.58 -5.53
C PHE A 26 -0.27 -6.46 -7.01
N SER A 27 0.69 -6.53 -7.94
CA SER A 27 0.40 -6.52 -9.38
C SER A 27 -0.51 -7.67 -9.82
N ALA A 28 -0.40 -8.84 -9.16
CA ALA A 28 -1.25 -9.99 -9.44
C ALA A 28 -2.73 -9.79 -9.01
N HIS A 29 -3.00 -8.84 -8.11
CA HIS A 29 -4.35 -8.55 -7.57
C HIS A 29 -5.05 -7.39 -8.28
N ASN A 30 -4.73 -7.12 -9.55
CA ASN A 30 -5.36 -6.05 -10.34
C ASN A 30 -5.11 -4.65 -9.76
N MET A 31 -3.97 -4.46 -9.11
CA MET A 31 -3.48 -3.18 -8.63
C MET A 31 -2.38 -2.71 -9.57
N GLU A 32 -2.45 -1.46 -10.02
CA GLU A 32 -1.39 -0.86 -10.82
C GLU A 32 -0.33 -0.27 -9.90
N LEU A 33 0.92 -0.69 -10.06
CA LEU A 33 2.04 -0.14 -9.30
C LEU A 33 2.89 0.75 -10.21
N GLN A 34 3.12 1.98 -9.78
CA GLN A 34 4.04 2.92 -10.41
C GLN A 34 5.13 3.29 -9.41
N ALA A 35 6.38 3.23 -9.83
CA ALA A 35 7.48 3.74 -9.03
C ALA A 35 7.32 5.25 -8.85
N ASP A 36 7.35 5.72 -7.60
CA ASP A 36 7.20 7.12 -7.22
C ASP A 36 8.31 7.51 -6.24
N GLY A 37 9.43 7.97 -6.79
CA GLY A 37 10.59 8.40 -6.04
C GLY A 37 11.18 7.30 -5.14
N ASP A 38 10.99 7.45 -3.83
CA ASP A 38 11.45 6.54 -2.78
C ASP A 38 10.47 5.39 -2.48
N GLY A 39 9.33 5.31 -3.17
CA GLY A 39 8.31 4.30 -2.97
C GLY A 39 7.60 3.87 -4.24
N HIS A 40 6.45 3.22 -4.07
CA HIS A 40 5.57 2.79 -5.14
C HIS A 40 4.17 3.33 -4.86
N ALA A 41 3.63 4.10 -5.80
CA ALA A 41 2.21 4.42 -5.84
C ALA A 41 1.45 3.19 -6.35
N ILE A 42 0.38 2.82 -5.65
CA ILE A 42 -0.48 1.70 -5.95
C ILE A 42 -1.86 2.28 -6.25
N THR A 43 -2.33 2.17 -7.48
CA THR A 43 -3.70 2.57 -7.85
C THR A 43 -4.55 1.33 -7.97
N SER A 44 -5.74 1.37 -7.39
CA SER A 44 -6.69 0.26 -7.42
C SER A 44 -8.11 0.79 -7.62
N SER A 45 -9.03 -0.13 -7.86
CA SER A 45 -10.45 0.18 -7.93
C SER A 45 -11.03 0.74 -6.60
N PHE A 46 -10.35 0.56 -5.46
CA PHE A 46 -10.78 1.05 -4.15
C PHE A 46 -10.14 2.38 -3.72
N GLY A 47 -9.09 2.84 -4.42
CA GLY A 47 -8.41 4.10 -4.12
C GLY A 47 -6.94 4.09 -4.53
N ALA A 48 -6.20 5.08 -4.02
CA ALA A 48 -4.76 5.19 -4.18
C ALA A 48 -4.06 4.79 -2.89
N ALA A 49 -2.93 4.11 -2.98
CA ALA A 49 -2.06 3.83 -1.87
C ALA A 49 -0.62 4.16 -2.26
N ARG A 50 0.24 4.39 -1.27
CA ARG A 50 1.68 4.54 -1.45
C ARG A 50 2.37 3.61 -0.48
N MET A 51 3.27 2.81 -1.01
CA MET A 51 4.08 1.88 -0.26
C MET A 51 5.54 2.30 -0.32
N ARG A 52 6.19 2.34 0.84
CA ARG A 52 7.61 2.67 0.94
C ARG A 52 8.34 1.69 1.83
N ALA A 53 9.34 1.03 1.27
CA ALA A 53 10.28 0.25 2.06
C ALA A 53 11.25 1.19 2.80
N ARG A 54 11.44 0.95 4.09
CA ARG A 54 12.47 1.57 4.93
C ARG A 54 13.32 0.47 5.59
N PRO A 55 14.52 0.81 6.10
CA PRO A 55 15.30 -0.15 6.85
C PRO A 55 14.47 -0.75 8.00
N ALA A 56 14.28 -2.06 7.97
CA ALA A 56 13.48 -2.83 8.93
C ALA A 56 11.98 -2.47 9.03
N ALA A 57 11.40 -1.72 8.08
CA ALA A 57 9.99 -1.35 8.13
C ALA A 57 9.35 -1.16 6.75
N LEU A 58 8.05 -1.38 6.66
CA LEU A 58 7.22 -1.05 5.51
C LEU A 58 6.21 0.02 5.92
N ASP A 59 6.30 1.18 5.30
CA ASP A 59 5.30 2.23 5.46
C ASP A 59 4.24 2.06 4.36
N LEU A 60 2.98 1.98 4.77
CA LEU A 60 1.82 1.93 3.89
C LEU A 60 0.94 3.15 4.16
N PHE A 61 0.66 3.91 3.12
CA PHE A 61 -0.27 5.04 3.13
C PHE A 61 -1.41 4.69 2.19
N VAL A 62 -2.65 4.83 2.63
CA VAL A 62 -3.82 4.57 1.80
C VAL A 62 -4.69 5.82 1.81
N GLU A 63 -5.08 6.26 0.63
CA GLU A 63 -6.04 7.33 0.40
C GLU A 63 -7.24 6.77 -0.37
N ALA A 64 -8.39 6.70 0.31
CA ALA A 64 -9.64 6.27 -0.30
C ALA A 64 -10.63 7.43 -0.40
N SER A 65 -11.48 7.38 -1.42
CA SER A 65 -12.55 8.36 -1.61
C SER A 65 -13.82 8.02 -0.80
N ASP A 66 -13.86 6.85 -0.15
CA ASP A 66 -15.05 6.31 0.51
C ASP A 66 -14.69 5.53 1.79
N ALA A 67 -15.46 5.70 2.86
CA ALA A 67 -15.23 5.12 4.20
C ALA A 67 -15.53 3.64 4.28
N ASP A 68 -16.55 3.19 3.55
CA ASP A 68 -16.96 1.78 3.52
C ASP A 68 -15.92 0.88 2.83
N ARG A 69 -14.92 1.47 2.15
CA ARG A 69 -13.85 0.73 1.46
C ARG A 69 -12.57 0.54 2.28
N LEU A 70 -12.49 1.15 3.46
CA LEU A 70 -11.31 1.07 4.35
C LEU A 70 -11.53 0.12 5.54
N GLN A 71 -12.70 -0.51 5.65
CA GLN A 71 -12.96 -1.50 6.69
C GLN A 71 -12.44 -2.89 6.28
N PRO A 72 -11.77 -3.63 7.18
CA PRO A 72 -11.58 -5.06 6.97
C PRO A 72 -12.97 -5.74 6.92
N PRO A 73 -13.15 -6.81 6.10
CA PRO A 73 -14.41 -7.53 6.10
C PRO A 73 -14.71 -8.01 7.52
N GLU A 74 -15.86 -7.61 8.09
CA GLU A 74 -16.36 -8.19 9.33
C GLU A 74 -16.52 -9.71 9.12
N ALA A 75 -16.01 -10.46 10.10
CA ALA A 75 -15.99 -11.91 10.13
C ALA A 75 -17.35 -12.51 10.55
#